data_AF-A0A661F8C0-F1
#
_entry.id   AF-A0A661F8C0-F1
#
_cell.length_a   1.000
_cell.length_b   1.000
_cell.length_c   1.000
_cell.angle_alpha   90.00
_cell.angle_beta   90.00
_cell.angle_gamma   90.00
#
_symmetry.space_group_name_H-M   'P 1'
#
loop_
_entity.id
_entity.type
_entity.pdbx_description
1 polymer ?
#
loop_
_entity_poly.entity_id
_entity_poly.type
_entity_poly.pdbx_seq_one_letter_code
_entity_poly.pdbx_strand_id
1 'polypeptide(L)'
;PIKSPLMTAIWEQALDDIAQGKRDAGKFVDDQVRTVTLLVEHAKKSVPDSFVKVSESTTKYDCPECDQPLFRRKSTNGSGFFWGCSSYPECSVTFPDNKGIPGKSRKEQKKTGKGCPECEDGELIERVVKNGKKQGSQFIGCSKYPECKFTEFLS
;
A
#
# COMPACT_ATOMS: atom_id res chain seq x y z
N PRO A 1 10.30 13.19 20.53
CA PRO A 1 9.58 14.02 21.52
C PRO A 1 8.36 13.32 22.13
N ILE A 2 7.33 12.97 21.33
CA ILE A 2 6.06 12.40 21.84
C ILE A 2 6.10 10.87 22.05
N LYS A 3 7.09 10.19 21.48
CA LYS A 3 7.33 8.74 21.59
C LYS A 3 8.44 8.39 22.60
N SER A 4 8.79 9.35 23.45
CA SER A 4 9.89 9.16 24.41
C SER A 4 9.40 8.37 25.63
N PRO A 5 10.12 7.31 26.07
CA PRO A 5 9.80 6.59 27.31
C PRO A 5 9.70 7.52 28.54
N LEU A 6 10.47 8.61 28.54
CA LEU A 6 10.45 9.61 29.62
C LEU A 6 9.13 10.40 29.66
N MET A 7 8.51 10.67 28.51
CA MET A 7 7.23 11.38 28.45
C MET A 7 6.09 10.50 28.95
N THR A 8 6.11 9.21 28.60
CA THR A 8 5.19 8.20 29.14
C THR A 8 5.29 8.16 30.67
N ALA A 9 6.49 8.07 31.23
CA ALA A 9 6.67 8.06 32.69
C ALA A 9 6.14 9.33 33.39
N ILE A 10 6.32 10.50 32.78
CA ILE A 10 5.80 11.78 33.32
C ILE A 10 4.27 11.82 33.28
N TRP A 11 3.65 11.25 32.25
CA TRP A 11 2.20 11.22 32.13
C TRP A 11 1.56 10.26 33.13
N GLU A 12 2.11 9.05 33.29
CA GLU A 12 1.62 8.11 34.31
C GLU A 12 1.66 8.73 35.72
N GLN A 13 2.78 9.38 36.08
CA GLN A 13 2.88 10.08 37.37
C GLN A 13 1.85 11.21 37.52
N ALA A 14 1.59 11.96 36.44
CA ALA A 14 0.58 13.03 36.45
C ALA A 14 -0.84 12.48 36.58
N LEU A 15 -1.14 11.32 35.99
CA LEU A 15 -2.41 10.63 36.12
C LEU A 15 -2.62 10.10 37.54
N ASP A 16 -1.58 9.54 38.16
CA ASP A 16 -1.61 9.13 39.57
C ASP A 16 -1.88 10.30 40.52
N ASP A 17 -1.25 11.46 40.27
CA ASP A 17 -1.47 12.67 41.07
C ASP A 17 -2.90 13.21 40.91
N ILE A 18 -3.50 13.08 39.72
CA ILE A 18 -4.90 13.43 39.48
C ILE A 18 -5.82 12.46 40.23
N ALA A 19 -5.54 11.15 40.18
CA ALA A 19 -6.31 10.14 40.90
C ALA A 19 -6.27 10.35 42.42
N GLN A 20 -5.15 10.87 42.95
CA GLN A 20 -4.97 11.21 44.35
C GLN A 20 -5.50 12.62 44.71
N GLY A 21 -6.06 13.36 43.76
CA GLY A 21 -6.59 14.72 43.97
C GLY A 21 -5.51 15.79 44.20
N LYS A 22 -4.24 15.47 43.96
CA LYS A 22 -3.09 16.37 44.10
C LYS A 22 -2.93 17.30 42.90
N ARG A 23 -3.57 16.98 41.78
CA ARG A 23 -3.54 17.76 40.54
C ARG A 23 -4.93 17.86 39.92
N ASP A 24 -5.21 19.01 39.34
CA ASP A 24 -6.44 19.26 38.60
C ASP A 24 -6.36 18.66 37.18
N ALA A 25 -7.37 17.88 36.81
CA ALA A 25 -7.43 17.21 35.51
C ALA A 25 -7.59 18.21 34.34
N GLY A 26 -8.34 19.30 34.55
CA GLY A 26 -8.53 20.34 33.54
C GLY A 26 -7.21 21.02 33.19
N LYS A 27 -6.44 21.43 34.20
CA LYS A 27 -5.10 22.01 34.01
C LYS A 27 -4.13 21.07 33.30
N PHE A 28 -4.21 19.77 33.58
CA PHE A 28 -3.39 18.78 32.88
C PHE A 28 -3.74 18.69 31.39
N VAL A 29 -5.04 18.65 31.05
CA VAL A 29 -5.50 18.65 29.65
C VAL A 29 -5.08 19.93 28.94
N ASP A 30 -5.23 21.09 29.59
CA ASP A 30 -4.82 22.39 29.03
C ASP A 30 -3.32 22.43 28.71
N ASP A 31 -2.48 21.89 29.61
CA ASP A 31 -1.04 21.77 29.39
C ASP A 31 -0.71 20.88 28.18
N GLN A 32 -1.44 19.76 28.00
CA GLN A 32 -1.26 18.89 26.84
C GLN A 32 -1.70 19.57 25.55
N VAL A 33 -2.88 20.21 25.54
CA VAL A 33 -3.39 20.95 24.38
C VAL A 33 -2.41 22.04 23.97
N ARG A 34 -1.87 22.80 24.93
CA ARG A 34 -0.85 23.82 24.66
C ARG A 34 0.41 23.22 24.05
N THR A 35 0.91 22.14 24.64
CA THR A 35 2.14 21.48 24.17
C THR A 35 1.99 20.95 22.75
N VAL A 36 0.88 20.26 22.45
CA VAL A 36 0.60 19.74 21.12
C VAL A 36 0.39 20.88 20.12
N THR A 37 -0.30 21.96 20.51
CA THR A 37 -0.50 23.13 19.65
C THR A 37 0.83 23.77 19.27
N LEU A 38 1.74 23.96 20.24
CA LEU A 38 3.08 24.49 19.98
C LEU A 38 3.91 23.56 19.09
N LEU A 39 3.81 22.24 19.28
CA LEU A 39 4.47 21.27 18.40
C LEU A 39 3.91 21.32 16.98
N VAL A 40 2.59 21.46 16.82
CA VAL A 40 1.94 21.60 15.52
C VAL A 40 2.31 22.92 14.85
N GLU A 41 2.36 24.03 15.58
CA GLU A 41 2.81 25.32 15.05
C GLU A 41 4.28 25.29 14.64
N HIS A 42 5.13 24.68 15.47
CA HIS A 42 6.53 24.51 15.13
C HIS A 42 6.69 23.60 13.91
N ALA A 43 5.92 22.52 13.82
CA ALA A 43 5.87 21.68 12.62
C ALA A 43 5.43 22.50 11.40
N LYS A 44 4.33 23.28 11.48
CA LYS A 44 3.87 24.16 10.40
C LYS A 44 4.89 25.23 9.96
N LYS A 45 5.77 25.69 10.86
CA LYS A 45 6.80 26.71 10.56
C LYS A 45 8.13 26.15 10.06
N SER A 46 8.53 24.98 10.59
CA SER A 46 9.75 24.26 10.17
C SER A 46 9.54 23.45 8.89
N VAL A 47 8.28 23.32 8.48
CA VAL A 47 7.86 22.70 7.26
C VAL A 47 7.40 23.81 6.32
N PRO A 48 8.05 24.08 5.17
CA PRO A 48 7.46 24.95 4.16
C PRO A 48 6.09 24.41 3.78
N ASP A 49 5.15 25.31 3.44
CA ASP A 49 3.72 25.12 3.14
C ASP A 49 3.38 24.06 2.05
N SER A 50 4.37 23.25 1.67
CA SER A 50 4.38 22.19 0.68
C SER A 50 4.04 20.80 1.25
N PHE A 51 3.51 20.68 2.48
CA PHE A 51 2.94 19.41 2.96
C PHE A 51 1.49 19.17 2.53
N VAL A 52 1.05 19.88 1.49
CA VAL A 52 0.16 19.33 0.46
C VAL A 52 0.82 19.49 -0.91
N LYS A 53 1.92 18.77 -1.12
CA LYS A 53 2.32 18.29 -2.44
C LYS A 53 3.10 16.99 -2.27
N VAL A 54 2.39 15.89 -2.44
CA VAL A 54 3.00 14.66 -2.94
C VAL A 54 3.47 14.97 -4.37
N SER A 55 4.63 15.61 -4.48
CA SER A 55 5.38 15.79 -5.73
C SER A 55 6.82 16.03 -5.28
N GLU A 56 7.76 15.13 -5.53
CA GLU A 56 8.22 14.88 -6.89
C GLU A 56 8.80 13.46 -7.00
N SER A 57 8.22 12.67 -7.91
CA SER A 57 8.90 11.69 -8.76
C SER A 57 10.12 10.95 -8.19
N THR A 58 9.90 9.81 -7.55
CA THR A 58 10.81 8.65 -7.72
C THR A 58 10.04 7.33 -7.90
N THR A 59 8.77 7.39 -8.27
CA THR A 59 8.14 6.22 -8.86
C THR A 59 8.54 6.20 -10.32
N LYS A 60 9.44 5.30 -10.70
CA LYS A 60 9.93 5.09 -12.08
C LYS A 60 8.81 4.76 -13.10
N TYR A 61 7.57 4.68 -12.66
CA TYR A 61 6.46 4.10 -13.41
C TYR A 61 5.20 4.93 -13.26
N ASP A 62 4.69 5.37 -14.40
CA ASP A 62 3.44 6.11 -14.54
C ASP A 62 2.28 5.15 -14.83
N CYS A 63 1.07 5.56 -14.45
CA CYS A 63 -0.15 4.79 -14.65
C CYS A 63 -0.61 4.88 -16.11
N PRO A 64 -0.81 3.76 -16.83
CA PRO A 64 -1.26 3.78 -18.22
C PRO A 64 -2.73 4.19 -18.42
N GLU A 65 -3.54 4.32 -17.36
CA GLU A 65 -4.94 4.76 -17.47
C GLU A 65 -5.14 6.27 -17.18
N CYS A 66 -4.24 6.92 -16.44
CA CYS A 66 -4.42 8.33 -16.05
C CYS A 66 -3.12 9.15 -15.96
N ASP A 67 -1.98 8.57 -16.35
CA ASP A 67 -0.65 9.17 -16.35
C ASP A 67 -0.16 9.67 -14.98
N GLN A 68 -0.85 9.29 -13.90
CA GLN A 68 -0.45 9.60 -12.53
C GLN A 68 0.57 8.58 -11.99
N PRO A 69 1.42 8.95 -11.02
CA PRO A 69 2.45 8.05 -10.50
C PRO A 69 1.86 6.82 -9.81
N LEU A 70 2.50 5.65 -10.00
CA LEU A 70 2.16 4.40 -9.31
C LEU A 70 2.93 4.25 -8.00
N PHE A 71 2.26 3.93 -6.90
CA PHE A 71 2.88 3.67 -5.61
C PHE A 71 2.93 2.19 -5.23
N ARG A 72 4.10 1.73 -4.81
CA ARG A 72 4.27 0.40 -4.21
C ARG A 72 3.72 0.40 -2.78
N ARG A 73 2.66 -0.37 -2.56
CA ARG A 73 1.96 -0.53 -1.28
C ARG A 73 2.06 -1.99 -0.81
N LYS A 74 2.04 -2.20 0.51
CA LYS A 74 1.96 -3.54 1.10
C LYS A 74 0.51 -4.01 1.08
N SER A 75 0.27 -5.25 0.68
CA SER A 75 -1.07 -5.84 0.73
C SER A 75 -1.48 -6.14 2.17
N THR A 76 -2.72 -5.80 2.53
CA THR A 76 -3.31 -6.13 3.83
C THR A 76 -3.68 -7.62 3.93
N ASN A 77 -4.09 -8.22 2.81
CA ASN A 77 -4.65 -9.57 2.76
C ASN A 77 -3.64 -10.65 2.33
N GLY A 78 -2.34 -10.32 2.27
CA GLY A 78 -1.27 -11.27 1.92
C GLY A 78 0.13 -10.70 2.08
N SER A 79 1.14 -11.58 2.12
CA SER A 79 2.56 -11.22 2.29
C SER A 79 3.21 -10.71 0.99
N GLY A 80 2.57 -9.76 0.33
CA GLY A 80 3.00 -9.24 -0.97
C GLY A 80 2.91 -7.72 -1.07
N PHE A 81 3.63 -7.16 -2.03
CA PHE A 81 3.49 -5.76 -2.44
C PHE A 81 2.65 -5.69 -3.71
N PHE A 82 1.99 -4.55 -3.93
CA PHE A 82 1.29 -4.22 -5.16
C PHE A 82 1.57 -2.77 -5.52
N TRP A 83 1.41 -2.43 -6.80
CA TRP A 83 1.51 -1.05 -7.28
C TRP A 83 0.10 -0.54 -7.52
N GLY A 84 -0.30 0.53 -6.83
CA GLY A 84 -1.60 1.16 -6.98
C GLY A 84 -1.46 2.59 -7.49
N CYS A 85 -2.45 3.06 -8.25
CA CYS A 85 -2.46 4.45 -8.69
C CYS A 85 -2.56 5.42 -7.51
N SER A 86 -1.89 6.56 -7.65
CA SER A 86 -1.92 7.65 -6.67
C SER A 86 -3.28 8.36 -6.61
N SER A 87 -4.03 8.39 -7.72
CA SER A 87 -5.32 9.06 -7.85
C SER A 87 -6.52 8.21 -7.37
N TYR A 88 -6.31 7.19 -6.52
CA TYR A 88 -7.43 6.48 -5.88
C TYR A 88 -8.25 7.45 -5.00
N PRO A 89 -9.60 7.48 -5.08
CA PRO A 89 -10.49 6.49 -5.71
C PRO A 89 -10.81 6.70 -7.20
N GLU A 90 -10.44 7.83 -7.80
CA GLU A 90 -10.73 8.16 -9.21
C GLU A 90 -10.09 7.17 -10.20
N CYS A 91 -8.88 6.67 -9.89
CA CYS A 91 -8.25 5.59 -10.63
C CYS A 91 -7.96 4.38 -9.72
N SER A 92 -8.72 3.30 -9.91
CA SER A 92 -8.64 2.09 -9.09
C SER A 92 -7.73 1.00 -9.68
N VAL A 93 -6.87 1.34 -10.64
CA VAL A 93 -5.97 0.35 -11.25
C VAL A 93 -4.89 -0.12 -10.28
N THR A 94 -4.60 -1.41 -10.36
CA THR A 94 -3.55 -2.05 -9.57
C THR A 94 -2.74 -2.98 -10.45
N PHE A 95 -1.44 -3.04 -10.15
CA PHE A 95 -0.46 -3.86 -10.84
C PHE A 95 0.24 -4.76 -9.83
N PRO A 96 0.52 -6.03 -10.18
CA PRO A 96 1.28 -6.92 -9.30
C PRO A 96 2.72 -6.44 -9.17
N ASP A 97 3.33 -6.59 -7.99
CA ASP A 97 4.75 -6.32 -7.81
C ASP A 97 5.60 -7.45 -8.42
N ASN A 98 6.52 -7.10 -9.32
CA ASN A 98 7.49 -8.00 -9.90
C ASN A 98 8.90 -7.56 -9.49
N LYS A 99 9.32 -7.91 -8.26
CA LYS A 99 10.62 -7.52 -7.68
C LYS A 99 10.85 -5.99 -7.66
N GLY A 100 9.82 -5.23 -7.28
CA GLY A 100 9.90 -3.75 -7.27
C GLY A 100 9.63 -3.10 -8.63
N ILE A 101 9.11 -3.84 -9.60
CA ILE A 101 8.68 -3.34 -10.91
C ILE A 101 7.18 -3.64 -11.06
N PRO A 102 6.34 -2.68 -11.46
CA PRO A 102 4.95 -2.95 -11.82
C PRO A 102 4.90 -3.99 -12.94
N GLY A 103 4.25 -5.12 -12.70
CA GLY A 103 3.91 -6.08 -13.74
C GLY A 103 2.74 -5.56 -14.59
N LYS A 104 2.35 -6.33 -15.61
CA LYS A 104 1.14 -6.00 -16.41
C LYS A 104 -0.12 -6.09 -15.55
N SER A 105 -1.07 -5.18 -15.81
CA SER A 105 -2.40 -5.22 -15.19
C SER A 105 -3.06 -6.56 -15.49
N ARG A 106 -3.90 -7.04 -14.56
CA ARG A 106 -4.72 -8.24 -14.81
C ARG A 106 -5.61 -8.07 -16.05
N LYS A 107 -6.02 -6.84 -16.39
CA LYS A 107 -6.80 -6.53 -17.59
C LYS A 107 -5.99 -6.68 -18.89
N GLU A 108 -4.69 -6.43 -18.87
CA GLU A 108 -3.81 -6.45 -20.07
C GLU A 108 -3.15 -7.81 -20.35
N GLN A 109 -3.48 -8.85 -19.57
CA GLN A 109 -2.98 -10.19 -19.85
C GLN A 109 -3.55 -10.67 -21.19
N LYS A 110 -2.67 -11.08 -22.12
CA LYS A 110 -3.07 -11.59 -23.44
C LYS A 110 -4.01 -12.79 -23.24
N LYS A 111 -5.29 -12.56 -23.51
CA LYS A 111 -6.29 -13.61 -23.57
C LYS A 111 -6.10 -14.35 -24.89
N THR A 112 -6.06 -15.68 -24.82
CA THR A 112 -6.01 -16.53 -26.02
C THR A 112 -7.36 -16.61 -26.74
N GLY A 113 -8.43 -16.04 -26.15
CA GLY A 113 -9.81 -16.14 -26.64
C GLY A 113 -10.42 -17.54 -26.46
N LYS A 114 -9.67 -18.49 -25.90
CA LYS A 114 -10.13 -19.86 -25.64
C LYS A 114 -10.68 -19.97 -24.22
N GLY A 115 -11.82 -20.65 -24.08
CA GLY A 115 -12.35 -21.05 -22.78
C GLY A 115 -11.45 -22.08 -22.11
N CYS A 116 -11.45 -22.10 -20.79
CA CYS A 116 -10.72 -23.08 -19.99
C CYS A 116 -11.44 -24.44 -20.03
N PRO A 117 -10.77 -25.53 -20.42
CA PRO A 117 -11.40 -26.85 -20.55
C PRO A 117 -11.76 -27.50 -19.21
N GLU A 118 -11.22 -27.03 -18.08
CA GLU A 118 -11.53 -27.60 -16.75
C GLU A 118 -12.74 -26.95 -16.07
N CYS A 119 -12.95 -25.65 -16.27
CA CYS A 119 -14.00 -24.92 -15.54
C CYS A 119 -15.04 -24.26 -16.44
N GLU A 120 -14.83 -24.25 -17.76
CA GLU A 120 -15.67 -23.67 -18.82
C GLU A 120 -15.96 -22.16 -18.71
N ASP A 121 -16.10 -21.63 -17.51
CA ASP A 121 -16.31 -20.21 -17.22
C ASP A 121 -15.03 -19.35 -17.28
N GLY A 122 -13.86 -19.99 -17.16
CA GLY A 122 -12.57 -19.32 -17.14
C GLY A 122 -12.04 -19.06 -18.55
N GLU A 123 -11.27 -18.00 -18.73
CA GLU A 123 -10.56 -17.75 -19.98
C GLU A 123 -9.09 -18.16 -19.84
N LEU A 124 -8.53 -18.72 -20.91
CA LEU A 124 -7.14 -19.08 -20.99
C LEU A 124 -6.27 -17.86 -21.29
N ILE A 125 -5.34 -17.58 -20.39
CA ILE A 125 -4.43 -16.43 -20.50
C ILE A 125 -2.97 -16.87 -20.55
N GLU A 126 -2.22 -16.27 -21.46
CA GLU A 126 -0.79 -16.50 -21.62
C GLU A 126 0.01 -15.82 -20.50
N ARG A 127 0.92 -16.59 -19.91
CA ARG A 127 1.81 -16.19 -18.84
C ARG A 127 3.21 -16.73 -19.14
N VAL A 128 4.20 -16.16 -18.46
CA VAL A 128 5.60 -16.60 -18.57
C VAL A 128 6.05 -17.09 -17.22
N VAL A 129 6.75 -18.22 -17.20
CA VAL A 129 7.34 -18.76 -15.97
C VAL A 129 8.40 -17.80 -15.46
N LYS A 130 8.15 -17.21 -14.30
CA LYS A 130 9.05 -16.23 -13.68
C LYS A 130 10.21 -16.89 -12.93
N ASN A 131 10.01 -18.06 -12.34
CA ASN A 131 10.96 -18.74 -11.47
C ASN A 131 10.93 -20.26 -11.71
N GLY A 132 12.07 -20.94 -11.58
CA GLY A 132 12.19 -22.40 -11.65
C GLY A 132 12.97 -22.89 -12.86
N LYS A 133 13.04 -24.22 -13.05
CA LYS A 133 13.85 -24.87 -14.10
C LYS A 133 13.45 -24.51 -15.53
N LYS A 134 12.20 -24.05 -15.74
CA LYS A 134 11.64 -23.64 -17.04
C LYS A 134 11.46 -22.11 -17.14
N GLN A 135 12.32 -21.33 -16.48
CA GLN A 135 12.24 -19.86 -16.53
C GLN A 135 12.26 -19.36 -17.97
N GLY A 136 11.33 -18.48 -18.31
CA GLY A 136 11.18 -17.94 -19.66
C GLY A 136 10.24 -18.73 -20.58
N SER A 137 9.89 -19.98 -20.24
CA SER A 137 8.86 -20.72 -20.99
C SER A 137 7.49 -20.05 -20.86
N GLN A 138 6.75 -20.00 -21.96
CA GLN A 138 5.38 -19.53 -21.98
C GLN A 138 4.45 -20.66 -21.52
N PHE A 139 3.42 -20.32 -20.78
CA PHE A 139 2.37 -21.24 -20.38
C PHE A 139 1.03 -20.52 -20.39
N ILE A 140 -0.01 -21.27 -20.68
CA ILE A 140 -1.39 -20.81 -20.63
C ILE A 140 -1.96 -21.28 -19.31
N GLY A 141 -2.65 -20.41 -18.57
CA GLY A 141 -3.36 -20.79 -17.36
C GLY A 141 -4.72 -20.14 -17.24
N CYS A 142 -5.60 -20.71 -16.42
CA CYS A 142 -6.94 -20.17 -16.21
C CYS A 142 -6.91 -18.77 -15.55
N SER A 143 -7.85 -17.91 -15.94
CA SER A 143 -8.07 -16.58 -15.35
C SER A 143 -8.68 -16.62 -13.95
N LYS A 144 -9.39 -17.70 -13.61
CA LYS A 144 -10.02 -17.97 -12.30
C LYS A 144 -9.07 -18.60 -11.26
N TYR A 145 -7.77 -18.64 -11.50
CA TYR A 145 -6.80 -19.03 -10.44
C TYR A 145 -6.98 -18.12 -9.19
N PRO A 146 -7.01 -18.66 -7.96
CA PRO A 146 -6.64 -20.01 -7.54
C PRO A 146 -7.76 -21.08 -7.57
N GLU A 147 -8.99 -20.71 -7.90
CA GLU A 147 -10.15 -21.62 -7.92
C GLU A 147 -10.02 -22.69 -9.01
N CYS A 148 -9.53 -22.30 -10.20
CA CYS A 148 -9.17 -23.21 -11.27
C CYS A 148 -7.65 -23.21 -11.49
N LYS A 149 -7.03 -24.39 -11.38
CA LYS A 149 -5.57 -24.59 -11.44
C LYS A 149 -5.06 -25.11 -12.78
N PHE A 150 -5.91 -25.16 -13.82
CA PHE A 150 -5.51 -25.52 -15.17
C PHE A 150 -4.31 -24.70 -15.65
N THR A 151 -3.24 -25.39 -16.06
CA THR A 151 -2.05 -24.80 -16.68
C THR A 151 -1.48 -25.74 -17.74
N GLU A 152 -1.14 -25.21 -18.91
CA GLU A 152 -0.53 -25.94 -20.01
C GLU A 152 0.67 -25.16 -20.55
N PHE A 153 1.82 -25.82 -20.76
CA PHE A 153 3.01 -25.15 -21.29
C PHE A 153 2.95 -25.06 -22.81
N LEU A 154 3.25 -23.88 -23.35
CA LEU A 154 3.50 -23.70 -24.78
C LEU A 154 4.93 -24.18 -25.05
N SER A 155 5.05 -25.29 -25.78
CA SER A 155 6.32 -25.88 -26.22
C SER A 155 6.94 -25.09 -27.37
#